data_AF-A0A2V9WGJ5-F1
#
_entry.id   AF-A0A2V9WGJ5-F1
#
_cell.length_a   1.000
_cell.length_b   1.000
_cell.length_c   1.000
_cell.angle_alpha   90.00
_cell.angle_beta   90.00
_cell.angle_gamma   90.00
#
_symmetry.space_group_name_H-M   'P 1'
#
loop_
_entity.id
_entity.type
_entity.pdbx_description
1 polymer ?
#
loop_
_entity_poly.entity_id
_entity_poly.type
_entity_poly.pdbx_seq_one_letter_code
_entity_poly.pdbx_strand_id
1 'polypeptide(L)' 'MIEEDRVSRVHLRVPQQEGKMLAMLEAKARIYSRKYKDGAVKLEVEAPASVMRRVREWIVG' A
#
# COMPACT_ATOMS: atom_id res chain seq x y z
N MET A 1 4.90 19.15 -19.18
CA MET A 1 3.83 19.07 -18.15
C MET A 1 4.21 17.88 -17.27
N ILE A 2 4.51 18.07 -15.99
CA ILE A 2 4.72 16.94 -15.08
C ILE A 2 3.31 16.45 -14.76
N GLU A 3 2.91 15.30 -15.30
CA GLU A 3 1.71 14.62 -14.82
C GLU A 3 1.89 14.41 -13.33
N GLU A 4 1.08 15.09 -12.53
CA GLU A 4 1.03 14.89 -11.09
C GLU A 4 0.74 13.41 -10.85
N ASP A 5 1.61 12.74 -10.10
CA ASP A 5 1.51 11.30 -9.88
C ASP A 5 0.23 11.02 -9.09
N ARG A 6 -0.84 10.67 -9.82
CA ARG A 6 -2.21 10.61 -9.30
C ARG A 6 -2.24 9.79 -8.01
N VAL A 7 -2.62 10.44 -6.92
CA VAL A 7 -2.83 9.77 -5.64
C VAL A 7 -4.15 9.00 -5.67
N SER A 8 -4.18 7.83 -5.04
CA SER A 8 -5.39 7.02 -4.91
C SER A 8 -5.43 6.36 -3.54
N ARG A 9 -6.62 6.12 -3.02
CA ARG A 9 -6.84 5.42 -1.75
C ARG A 9 -7.31 3.99 -2.02
N VAL A 10 -6.65 3.01 -1.40
CA VAL A 10 -6.92 1.58 -1.62
C VAL A 10 -6.81 0.79 -0.32
N HIS A 11 -7.46 -0.37 -0.28
CA HIS A 11 -7.22 -1.39 0.72
C HIS A 11 -6.19 -2.38 0.19
N LEU A 12 -5.25 -2.77 1.05
CA LEU A 12 -4.22 -3.77 0.74
C LEU A 12 -4.32 -4.94 1.71
N ARG A 13 -3.97 -6.14 1.23
CA ARG A 13 -3.65 -7.29 2.06
C ARG A 13 -2.26 -7.81 1.69
N VAL A 14 -1.27 -7.40 2.47
CA VAL A 14 0.15 -7.73 2.22
C VAL A 14 0.60 -8.83 3.19
N PRO A 15 1.23 -9.94 2.73
CA PRO A 15 1.77 -10.95 3.63
C PRO A 15 2.79 -10.35 4.61
N GLN A 16 2.80 -10.81 5.86
CA GLN A 16 3.68 -10.25 6.89
C GLN A 16 5.18 -10.45 6.58
N GLN A 17 5.52 -11.48 5.81
CA GLN A 17 6.89 -11.75 5.36
C GLN A 17 7.41 -10.73 4.34
N GLU A 18 6.53 -9.94 3.70
CA GLU A 18 6.89 -8.89 2.74
C GLU A 18 7.37 -7.60 3.44
N GLY A 19 8.35 -7.73 4.35
CA GLY A 19 8.83 -6.64 5.19
C GLY A 19 9.33 -5.42 4.40
N LYS A 20 9.98 -5.65 3.25
CA LYS A 20 10.43 -4.56 2.37
C LYS A 20 9.26 -3.78 1.76
N MET A 21 8.19 -4.46 1.40
CA MET A 21 6.99 -3.83 0.86
C MET A 21 6.28 -3.00 1.93
N LEU A 22 6.12 -3.58 3.13
CA LEU A 22 5.53 -2.89 4.28
C LEU A 22 6.33 -1.64 4.67
N ALA A 23 7.66 -1.73 4.72
CA ALA A 23 8.52 -0.58 5.02
C ALA A 23 8.42 0.52 3.94
N MET A 24 8.31 0.14 2.66
CA MET A 24 8.11 1.11 1.59
C MET A 24 6.74 1.82 1.70
N LEU A 25 5.67 1.10 2.05
CA LEU A 25 4.35 1.69 2.28
C LEU A 25 4.39 2.68 3.45
N GLU A 26 5.02 2.34 4.57
CA GLU A 26 5.21 3.25 5.71
C GLU A 26 5.99 4.53 5.33
N ALA A 27 6.98 4.41 4.44
CA ALA A 27 7.81 5.54 4.04
C ALA A 27 7.18 6.42 2.94
N LYS A 28 6.32 5.86 2.09
CA LYS A 28 5.87 6.51 0.83
C LYS A 28 4.36 6.64 0.67
N ALA A 29 3.58 6.11 1.61
CA ALA A 29 2.13 6.19 1.60
C ALA A 29 1.62 6.79 2.91
N ARG A 30 0.43 7.38 2.85
CA ARG A 30 -0.34 7.74 4.04
C ARG A 30 -1.16 6.52 4.45
N ILE A 31 -0.96 6.04 5.68
CA ILE A 31 -1.68 4.87 6.21
C ILE A 31 -2.82 5.35 7.12
N TYR A 32 -4.05 4.97 6.79
CA TYR A 32 -5.25 5.28 7.56
C TYR A 32 -5.61 4.18 8.56
N SER A 33 -5.34 2.93 8.22
CA SER A 33 -5.54 1.80 9.12
C SER A 33 -4.54 0.67 8.87
N ARG A 34 -4.22 -0.07 9.93
CA ARG A 34 -3.33 -1.23 9.91
C ARG A 34 -3.84 -2.30 10.86
N LYS A 35 -4.07 -3.52 10.35
CA LYS A 35 -4.53 -4.66 11.14
C LYS A 35 -3.76 -5.92 10.76
N TYR A 36 -3.28 -6.65 11.75
CA TYR A 36 -2.59 -7.93 11.56
C TYR A 36 -3.60 -9.06 11.72
N LYS A 37 -3.75 -9.91 10.72
CA LYS A 37 -4.68 -11.04 10.75
C LYS A 37 -4.26 -12.12 9.76
N ASP A 38 -4.29 -13.38 10.19
CA ASP A 38 -4.07 -14.57 9.35
C ASP A 38 -2.77 -14.51 8.52
N GLY A 39 -1.66 -14.11 9.16
CA GLY A 39 -0.35 -13.99 8.49
C GLY A 39 -0.22 -12.83 7.49
N ALA A 40 -1.22 -11.95 7.41
CA ALA A 40 -1.23 -10.78 6.54
C ALA A 40 -1.46 -9.48 7.33
N VAL A 41 -1.02 -8.39 6.74
CA VAL A 41 -1.27 -7.02 7.19
C VAL A 41 -2.30 -6.41 6.25
N LYS A 42 -3.48 -6.10 6.81
CA LYS A 42 -4.51 -5.33 6.12
C LYS A 42 -4.25 -3.85 6.34
N LEU A 43 -4.10 -3.12 5.25
CA LEU A 43 -3.79 -1.70 5.27
C LEU A 43 -4.85 -0.93 4.48
N GLU A 44 -5.14 0.28 4.92
CA GLU A 44 -5.82 1.27 4.11
C GLU A 44 -4.82 2.40 3.85
N VAL A 45 -4.46 2.60 2.59
CA VAL A 45 -3.37 3.50 2.22
C VAL A 45 -3.76 4.45 1.10
N GLU A 46 -3.16 5.63 1.12
CA GLU A 46 -3.17 6.56 0.00
C GLU A 46 -1.74 6.83 -0.46
N ALA A 47 -1.49 6.64 -1.76
CA ALA A 47 -0.14 6.77 -2.32
C ALA A 47 -0.19 7.19 -3.80
N PRO A 48 0.92 7.71 -4.35
CA PRO A 48 1.05 8.00 -5.77
C PRO A 48 0.95 6.74 -6.64
N ALA A 49 0.57 6.90 -7.91
CA ALA A 49 0.44 5.79 -8.87
C ALA A 49 1.75 5.01 -9.05
N SER A 50 2.92 5.63 -8.93
CA SER A 50 4.22 4.92 -8.91
C SER A 50 4.34 3.90 -7.79
N VAL A 51 3.82 4.20 -6.59
CA VAL A 51 3.72 3.24 -5.47
C VAL A 51 2.62 2.22 -5.76
N MET A 52 1.47 2.63 -6.28
CA MET A 52 0.35 1.73 -6.61
C MET A 52 0.73 0.64 -7.60
N ARG A 53 1.57 0.96 -8.60
CA ARG A 53 2.09 -0.03 -9.55
C ARG A 53 2.85 -1.16 -8.86
N ARG A 54 3.53 -0.89 -7.75
CA ARG A 54 4.34 -1.86 -7.00
C ARG A 54 3.51 -2.72 -6.04
N VAL A 55 2.35 -2.25 -5.62
CA VAL A 55 1.48 -2.95 -4.65
C VAL A 55 0.23 -3.53 -5.28
N ARG A 56 0.11 -3.45 -6.61
CA ARG A 56 -1.10 -3.81 -7.37
C ARG A 56 -1.61 -5.22 -7.06
N GLU A 57 -0.71 -6.18 -6.91
CA GLU A 57 -1.04 -7.58 -6.60
C GLU A 57 -1.65 -7.77 -5.21
N TRP A 58 -1.44 -6.81 -4.30
CA TRP A 58 -1.93 -6.84 -2.92
C TRP A 58 -3.20 -6.00 -2.72
N ILE A 59 -3.67 -5.29 -3.74
CA ILE A 59 -4.90 -4.50 -3.66
C ILE A 59 -6.09 -5.44 -3.50
N VAL A 60 -6.90 -5.17 -2.49
CA VAL A 60 -8.16 -5.89 -2.23
C VAL A 60 -9.32 -4.94 -2.48
N GLY A 61 -10.27 -5.40 -3.30
CA GLY A 61 -11.56 -4.76 -3.58
C GLY A 61 -12.68 -5.56 -2.95
#